data_AF-A0A9W9LIA7-F1
#
_entry.id   AF-A0A9W9LIA7-F1
#
_cell.length_a   1.000
_cell.length_b   1.000
_cell.length_c   1.000
_cell.angle_alpha   90.00
_cell.angle_beta   90.00
_cell.angle_gamma   90.00
#
_symmetry.space_group_name_H-M   'P 1'
#
loop_
_entity.id
_entity.type
_entity.pdbx_description
1 polymer ?
#
loop_
_entity_poly.entity_id
_entity_poly.type
_entity_poly.pdbx_seq_one_letter_code
_entity_poly.pdbx_strand_id
1 'polypeptide(L)'
;MVFLKKRPLRPLPSSLLQLLSPLFVYCFPHNLNTMSSASGVIMRRGVEVVSSHFGTSDQKPDQLESSGALVALSILTVFGMLLVMWAVEYTFGNVVATLAAVEDTNPDIYVRIDADNDDPNKPFDPNDQETGEVGRLQPITTKLRSTIKHLRARAGVWSCFRGMGMYFAWTGMRGLLSAFIPVPTSSFFGQFFAQSLISVLLSTWQMAWVHIVITEPSPKRFYQRIPSWRTWIKIAPAAAVEDVMTAAAFFLPMSVAKLAGWVQIAQGDTREDVTHFYKFLAVSALPAVLSIMISIPGRVIFVRVAASMLPEEDETIVPFDRSFGGKVNPEIVGGSGKIGIMEAWNTFDWAARVRYVKVIGKTMAIEAGLAVVAVILVGGQVILMASKSESK
;
A
#
# COMPACT_ATOMS: atom_id res chain seq x y z
N MET A 1 -6.14 60.66 -18.37
CA MET A 1 -5.95 60.24 -16.97
C MET A 1 -7.01 59.18 -16.64
N VAL A 2 -6.74 57.89 -16.91
CA VAL A 2 -7.64 56.78 -16.59
C VAL A 2 -6.76 55.65 -16.04
N PHE A 3 -6.83 55.45 -14.73
CA PHE A 3 -6.08 54.41 -14.01
C PHE A 3 -6.78 53.06 -14.16
N LEU A 4 -6.22 52.14 -14.96
CA LEU A 4 -6.66 50.74 -15.00
C LEU A 4 -6.08 50.00 -13.79
N LYS A 5 -6.93 49.80 -12.78
CA LYS A 5 -6.68 49.02 -11.57
C LYS A 5 -6.56 47.53 -11.95
N LYS A 6 -5.31 47.00 -12.00
CA LYS A 6 -5.03 45.55 -12.11
C LYS A 6 -5.73 44.84 -10.94
N ARG A 7 -6.69 43.95 -11.24
CA ARG A 7 -7.28 43.03 -10.25
C ARG A 7 -6.26 41.89 -9.99
N PRO A 8 -5.94 41.56 -8.73
CA PRO A 8 -5.12 40.39 -8.44
C PRO A 8 -5.88 39.11 -8.81
N LEU A 9 -5.19 38.16 -9.46
CA LEU A 9 -5.71 36.82 -9.70
C LEU A 9 -6.07 36.18 -8.35
N ARG A 10 -7.31 35.71 -8.25
CA ARG A 10 -7.78 34.96 -7.08
C ARG A 10 -6.96 33.67 -6.98
N PRO A 11 -6.40 33.33 -5.80
CA PRO A 11 -5.83 32.01 -5.60
C PRO A 11 -6.92 30.95 -5.83
N LEU A 12 -6.57 29.88 -6.54
CA LEU A 12 -7.43 28.72 -6.70
C LEU A 12 -7.92 28.24 -5.33
N PRO A 13 -9.20 27.85 -5.20
CA PRO A 13 -9.75 27.40 -3.94
C PRO A 13 -8.99 26.16 -3.43
N SER A 14 -8.59 26.20 -2.17
CA SER A 14 -7.85 25.16 -1.44
C SER A 14 -8.49 23.76 -1.49
N SER A 15 -9.75 23.67 -1.89
CA SER A 15 -10.50 22.44 -2.12
C SER A 15 -10.04 21.64 -3.35
N LEU A 16 -9.43 22.27 -4.36
CA LEU A 16 -8.91 21.56 -5.55
C LEU A 16 -7.54 20.91 -5.33
N LEU A 17 -6.74 21.44 -4.41
CA LEU A 17 -5.44 20.85 -4.00
C LEU A 17 -5.63 19.67 -3.03
N GLN A 18 -6.74 19.64 -2.29
CA GLN A 18 -7.12 18.49 -1.45
C GLN A 18 -7.47 17.24 -2.27
N LEU A 19 -7.95 17.41 -3.50
CA LEU A 19 -8.29 16.32 -4.43
C LEU A 19 -7.07 15.59 -5.01
N LEU A 20 -5.88 16.21 -4.98
CA LEU A 20 -4.63 15.59 -5.43
C LEU A 20 -3.79 14.97 -4.30
N SER A 21 -4.13 15.28 -3.03
CA SER A 21 -3.50 14.66 -1.87
C SER A 21 -3.65 13.14 -1.74
N PRO A 22 -4.73 12.47 -2.20
CA PRO A 22 -4.82 11.02 -2.07
C PRO A 22 -3.81 10.27 -2.95
N LEU A 23 -3.18 10.88 -3.96
CA LEU A 23 -2.17 10.18 -4.77
C LEU A 23 -0.77 10.15 -4.13
N PHE A 24 -0.51 11.02 -3.15
CA PHE A 24 0.80 11.14 -2.47
C PHE A 24 0.90 10.30 -1.18
N VAL A 25 -0.22 9.74 -0.72
CA VAL A 25 -0.40 9.22 0.65
C VAL A 25 -0.22 7.70 0.79
N TYR A 26 0.01 6.97 -0.31
CA TYR A 26 -0.07 5.50 -0.31
C TYR A 26 1.28 4.74 -0.38
N CYS A 27 2.36 5.30 0.18
CA CYS A 27 3.63 4.56 0.32
C CYS A 27 3.69 3.64 1.55
N PHE A 28 2.63 3.56 2.38
CA PHE A 28 2.48 2.55 3.44
C PHE A 28 0.98 2.48 3.82
N PRO A 29 0.29 1.33 3.86
CA PRO A 29 -1.17 1.31 4.03
C PRO A 29 -1.67 1.73 5.41
N HIS A 30 -0.79 2.13 6.32
CA HIS A 30 -1.20 2.55 7.65
C HIS A 30 -0.40 3.76 8.13
N ASN A 31 -1.13 4.85 8.34
CA ASN A 31 -0.76 6.03 9.12
C ASN A 31 0.16 7.09 8.51
N LEU A 32 -0.25 7.71 7.40
CA LEU A 32 0.28 9.04 7.00
C LEU A 32 -0.79 10.04 6.50
N ASN A 33 -2.01 10.00 7.04
CA ASN A 33 -2.99 11.10 6.87
C ASN A 33 -2.49 12.45 7.43
N THR A 34 -1.41 12.46 8.21
CA THR A 34 -0.76 13.66 8.76
C THR A 34 0.08 14.44 7.75
N MET A 35 0.35 13.89 6.56
CA MET A 35 1.11 14.63 5.55
C MET A 35 0.29 15.68 4.80
N SER A 36 -1.04 15.81 5.00
CA SER A 36 -1.81 16.87 4.30
C SER A 36 -1.47 18.29 4.79
N SER A 37 -0.99 18.43 6.03
CA SER A 37 -0.56 19.72 6.58
C SER A 37 0.90 20.03 6.21
N ALA A 38 1.79 19.02 6.18
CA ALA A 38 3.15 19.18 5.69
C ALA A 38 3.19 19.38 4.16
N SER A 39 2.36 18.67 3.40
CA SER A 39 2.16 18.91 1.97
C SER A 39 1.50 20.25 1.73
N GLY A 40 0.55 20.69 2.56
CA GLY A 40 -0.01 22.03 2.50
C GLY A 40 1.06 23.12 2.68
N VAL A 41 1.99 22.95 3.62
CA VAL A 41 3.12 23.88 3.82
C VAL A 41 4.16 23.78 2.71
N ILE A 42 4.50 22.58 2.22
CA ILE A 42 5.46 22.39 1.12
C ILE A 42 4.88 22.87 -0.22
N MET A 43 3.58 22.69 -0.46
CA MET A 43 2.87 23.08 -1.66
C MET A 43 2.55 24.57 -1.62
N ARG A 44 2.21 25.12 -0.45
CA ARG A 44 2.11 26.57 -0.24
C ARG A 44 3.47 27.25 -0.37
N ARG A 45 4.53 26.72 0.23
CA ARG A 45 5.91 27.24 0.07
C ARG A 45 6.43 27.04 -1.35
N GLY A 46 6.11 25.92 -2.01
CA GLY A 46 6.46 25.67 -3.41
C GLY A 46 5.77 26.67 -4.33
N VAL A 47 4.48 26.94 -4.09
CA VAL A 47 3.72 27.96 -4.83
C VAL A 47 4.17 29.38 -4.46
N GLU A 48 4.52 29.67 -3.21
CA GLU A 48 5.03 30.99 -2.77
C GLU A 48 6.43 31.26 -3.34
N VAL A 49 7.34 30.28 -3.34
CA VAL A 49 8.67 30.36 -3.96
C VAL A 49 8.57 30.53 -5.48
N VAL A 50 7.68 29.78 -6.14
CA VAL A 50 7.40 29.95 -7.58
C VAL A 50 6.77 31.32 -7.84
N SER A 51 5.75 31.72 -7.09
CA SER A 51 5.05 32.99 -7.32
C SER A 51 5.90 34.23 -7.02
N SER A 52 6.82 34.17 -6.05
CA SER A 52 7.76 35.24 -5.76
C SER A 52 8.88 35.33 -6.80
N HIS A 53 9.32 34.21 -7.37
CA HIS A 53 10.27 34.21 -8.49
C HIS A 53 9.65 34.70 -9.81
N PHE A 54 8.38 34.37 -10.08
CA PHE A 54 7.71 34.76 -11.32
C PHE A 54 6.96 36.11 -11.22
N GLY A 55 6.74 36.65 -10.02
CA GLY A 55 5.95 37.86 -9.79
C GLY A 55 6.71 39.18 -9.93
N THR A 56 8.05 39.18 -10.00
CA THR A 56 8.86 40.40 -9.90
C THR A 56 9.78 40.67 -11.10
N SER A 57 9.72 39.89 -12.17
CA SER A 57 10.64 40.07 -13.30
C SER A 57 9.95 40.54 -14.57
N ASP A 58 10.23 41.79 -14.97
CA ASP A 58 10.21 42.22 -16.38
C ASP A 58 11.31 41.44 -17.12
N GLN A 59 11.02 40.19 -17.48
CA GLN A 59 11.95 39.29 -18.15
C GLN A 59 11.69 39.24 -19.66
N LYS A 60 12.76 39.42 -20.45
CA LYS A 60 12.78 39.24 -21.91
C LYS A 60 12.25 37.85 -22.30
N PRO A 61 11.54 37.71 -23.44
CA PRO A 61 10.87 36.47 -23.86
C PRO A 61 11.79 35.24 -23.92
N ASP A 62 13.07 35.41 -24.24
CA ASP A 62 14.03 34.30 -24.38
C ASP A 62 14.48 33.68 -23.03
N GLN A 63 14.23 34.35 -21.89
CA GLN A 63 14.65 33.87 -20.57
C GLN A 63 13.61 32.99 -19.87
N LEU A 64 12.32 33.16 -20.20
CA LEU A 64 11.23 32.41 -19.58
C LEU A 64 11.22 30.94 -20.01
N GLU A 65 11.65 30.65 -21.24
CA GLU A 65 11.62 29.31 -21.85
C GLU A 65 12.62 28.34 -21.17
N SER A 66 13.78 28.84 -20.75
CA SER A 66 14.87 28.03 -20.17
C SER A 66 14.69 27.70 -18.68
N SER A 67 13.87 28.46 -17.96
CA SER A 67 13.50 28.19 -16.56
C SER A 67 12.27 27.28 -16.48
N GLY A 68 11.28 27.48 -17.37
CA GLY A 68 10.10 26.62 -17.46
C GLY A 68 10.43 25.15 -17.77
N ALA A 69 11.42 24.90 -18.64
CA ALA A 69 11.86 23.55 -18.97
C ALA A 69 12.44 22.79 -17.76
N LEU A 70 13.23 23.46 -16.90
CA LEU A 70 13.82 22.85 -15.70
C LEU A 70 12.77 22.55 -14.62
N VAL A 71 11.80 23.46 -14.46
CA VAL A 71 10.65 23.24 -13.55
C VAL A 71 9.79 22.08 -14.04
N ALA A 72 9.49 22.02 -15.34
CA ALA A 72 8.73 20.93 -15.94
C ALA A 72 9.46 19.58 -15.78
N LEU A 73 10.78 19.54 -16.00
CA LEU A 73 11.61 18.36 -15.77
C LEU A 73 11.57 17.93 -14.29
N SER A 74 11.60 18.88 -13.37
CA SER A 74 11.53 18.59 -11.92
C SER A 74 10.19 17.98 -11.53
N ILE A 75 9.08 18.55 -12.02
CA ILE A 75 7.73 18.01 -11.81
C ILE A 75 7.61 16.60 -12.39
N LEU A 76 8.10 16.39 -13.62
CA LEU A 76 8.08 15.09 -14.28
C LEU A 76 8.92 14.05 -13.50
N THR A 77 10.06 14.46 -12.96
CA THR A 77 10.95 13.59 -12.16
C THR A 77 10.28 13.19 -10.86
N VAL A 78 9.70 14.15 -10.13
CA VAL A 78 8.96 13.87 -8.89
C VAL A 78 7.78 12.92 -9.18
N PHE A 79 6.99 13.21 -10.20
CA PHE A 79 5.85 12.37 -10.58
C PHE A 79 6.28 10.96 -11.00
N GLY A 80 7.31 10.85 -11.82
CA GLY A 80 7.88 9.57 -12.25
C GLY A 80 8.38 8.74 -11.06
N MET A 81 9.10 9.35 -10.12
CA MET A 81 9.59 8.67 -8.92
C MET A 81 8.44 8.20 -8.02
N LEU A 82 7.38 8.99 -7.86
CA LEU A 82 6.19 8.59 -7.11
C LEU A 82 5.49 7.39 -7.76
N LEU A 83 5.36 7.38 -9.09
CA LEU A 83 4.80 6.24 -9.81
C LEU A 83 5.64 4.98 -9.63
N VAL A 84 6.98 5.09 -9.66
CA VAL A 84 7.87 3.95 -9.46
C VAL A 84 7.77 3.43 -8.03
N MET A 85 7.81 4.30 -7.02
CA MET A 85 7.63 3.90 -5.61
C MET A 85 6.28 3.21 -5.41
N TRP A 86 5.20 3.81 -5.93
CA TRP A 86 3.86 3.22 -5.88
C TRP A 86 3.79 1.84 -6.57
N ALA A 87 4.43 1.68 -7.73
CA ALA A 87 4.43 0.40 -8.45
C ALA A 87 5.20 -0.69 -7.69
N VAL A 88 6.30 -0.33 -7.03
CA VAL A 88 7.07 -1.25 -6.16
C VAL A 88 6.25 -1.69 -4.96
N GLU A 89 5.62 -0.75 -4.26
CA GLU A 89 4.77 -1.04 -3.10
C GLU A 89 3.55 -1.88 -3.48
N TYR A 90 2.91 -1.52 -4.59
CA TYR A 90 1.78 -2.29 -5.09
C TYR A 90 2.18 -3.74 -5.43
N THR A 91 3.28 -3.90 -6.17
CA THR A 91 3.71 -5.22 -6.65
C THR A 91 4.25 -6.09 -5.51
N PHE A 92 5.20 -5.58 -4.74
CA PHE A 92 5.92 -6.39 -3.75
C PHE A 92 5.29 -6.31 -2.36
N GLY A 93 4.93 -5.10 -1.91
CA GLY A 93 4.33 -4.85 -0.60
C GLY A 93 2.87 -5.31 -0.49
N ASN A 94 2.11 -5.26 -1.58
CA ASN A 94 0.71 -5.66 -1.58
C ASN A 94 0.48 -7.02 -2.27
N VAL A 95 0.77 -7.16 -3.57
CA VAL A 95 0.47 -8.40 -4.32
C VAL A 95 1.30 -9.58 -3.83
N VAL A 96 2.64 -9.49 -3.86
CA VAL A 96 3.51 -10.60 -3.45
C VAL A 96 3.37 -10.92 -1.96
N ALA A 97 3.23 -9.91 -1.10
CA ALA A 97 2.99 -10.14 0.33
C ALA A 97 1.67 -10.87 0.60
N THR A 98 0.60 -10.52 -0.11
CA THR A 98 -0.71 -11.21 0.00
C THR A 98 -0.57 -12.68 -0.39
N LEU A 99 0.14 -12.98 -1.48
CA LEU A 99 0.43 -14.35 -1.89
C LEU A 99 1.26 -15.09 -0.84
N ALA A 100 2.27 -14.43 -0.26
CA ALA A 100 3.13 -15.04 0.76
C ALA A 100 2.39 -15.34 2.06
N ALA A 101 1.35 -14.57 2.40
CA ALA A 101 0.52 -14.77 3.59
C ALA A 101 -0.44 -15.97 3.47
N VAL A 102 -0.86 -16.30 2.25
CA VAL A 102 -1.78 -17.43 1.99
C VAL A 102 -1.04 -18.70 1.61
N GLU A 103 0.10 -18.62 0.92
CA GLU A 103 0.82 -19.77 0.39
C GLU A 103 1.21 -20.79 1.47
N ASP A 104 0.95 -22.07 1.18
CA ASP A 104 1.35 -23.18 2.05
C ASP A 104 2.87 -23.38 2.04
N THR A 105 3.44 -23.69 3.19
CA THR A 105 4.86 -24.03 3.35
C THR A 105 5.15 -25.45 2.85
N ASN A 106 4.16 -26.35 2.83
CA ASN A 106 4.31 -27.72 2.35
C ASN A 106 3.27 -28.08 1.28
N PRO A 107 3.50 -27.69 0.00
CA PRO A 107 2.54 -27.95 -1.08
C PRO A 107 2.37 -29.45 -1.41
N ASP A 108 3.29 -30.29 -0.94
CA ASP A 108 3.37 -31.73 -1.24
C ASP A 108 2.17 -32.53 -0.69
N ILE A 109 1.41 -32.00 0.29
CA ILE A 109 0.23 -32.68 0.85
C ILE A 109 -0.96 -32.66 -0.13
N TYR A 110 -1.04 -31.66 -1.02
CA TYR A 110 -2.22 -31.43 -1.85
C TYR A 110 -2.00 -31.70 -3.35
N VAL A 111 -0.76 -31.97 -3.78
CA VAL A 111 -0.42 -32.23 -5.20
C VAL A 111 0.32 -33.56 -5.34
N ARG A 112 -0.44 -34.66 -5.37
CA ARG A 112 -0.31 -35.79 -6.33
C ARG A 112 -1.27 -36.93 -5.97
N ILE A 113 -2.48 -36.87 -6.51
CA ILE A 113 -3.12 -38.06 -7.06
C ILE A 113 -3.05 -37.85 -8.58
N ASP A 114 -1.84 -37.93 -9.13
CA ASP A 114 -1.74 -38.15 -10.57
C ASP A 114 -2.22 -39.58 -10.80
N ALA A 115 -3.37 -39.70 -11.47
CA ALA A 115 -4.07 -40.93 -11.82
C ALA A 115 -3.31 -41.76 -12.90
N ASP A 116 -1.99 -41.84 -12.81
CA ASP A 116 -1.11 -42.42 -13.83
C ASP A 116 -0.28 -43.61 -13.33
N ASN A 117 -0.66 -44.19 -12.18
CA ASN A 117 -0.02 -45.40 -11.61
C ASN A 117 -0.99 -46.58 -11.43
N ASP A 118 -2.05 -46.65 -12.24
CA ASP A 118 -2.93 -47.83 -12.34
C ASP A 118 -2.52 -48.75 -13.51
N ASP A 119 -1.22 -49.05 -13.65
CA ASP A 119 -0.79 -50.22 -14.43
C ASP A 119 -0.08 -51.23 -13.53
N PRO A 120 -0.78 -52.27 -13.05
CA PRO A 120 -0.23 -53.28 -12.15
C PRO A 120 0.81 -54.20 -12.81
N ASN A 121 1.14 -54.02 -14.10
CA ASN A 121 2.03 -54.91 -14.86
C ASN A 121 3.34 -54.27 -15.33
N LYS A 122 3.70 -53.05 -14.91
CA LYS A 122 5.03 -52.51 -15.27
C LYS A 122 6.14 -53.21 -14.46
N PRO A 123 7.09 -53.90 -15.11
CA PRO A 123 8.17 -54.58 -14.39
C PRO A 123 9.09 -53.56 -13.70
N PHE A 124 9.48 -53.89 -12.48
CA PHE A 124 10.39 -53.09 -11.67
C PHE A 124 11.77 -53.07 -12.34
N ASP A 125 12.14 -51.94 -12.94
CA ASP A 125 13.48 -51.71 -13.47
C ASP A 125 14.35 -51.08 -12.36
N PRO A 126 15.36 -51.78 -11.83
CA PRO A 126 16.25 -51.24 -10.80
C PRO A 126 17.17 -50.12 -11.30
N ASN A 127 17.15 -49.78 -12.61
CA ASN A 127 17.89 -48.66 -13.19
C ASN A 127 17.04 -47.39 -13.43
N ASP A 128 15.73 -47.41 -13.14
CA ASP A 128 14.86 -46.22 -13.07
C ASP A 128 15.02 -45.46 -11.73
N GLN A 129 16.22 -45.54 -11.12
CA GLN A 129 16.55 -44.89 -9.85
C GLN A 129 17.38 -43.60 -10.00
N GLU A 130 17.45 -43.02 -11.19
CA GLU A 130 18.04 -41.70 -11.38
C GLU A 130 16.98 -40.59 -11.39
N THR A 131 17.09 -39.71 -10.39
CA THR A 131 16.49 -38.36 -10.28
C THR A 131 15.01 -38.24 -9.92
N GLY A 132 14.49 -39.18 -9.14
CA GLY A 132 13.40 -38.91 -8.22
C GLY A 132 13.85 -38.13 -6.98
N GLU A 133 14.52 -36.99 -7.13
CA GLU A 133 14.43 -35.99 -6.05
C GLU A 133 12.94 -35.60 -6.03
N VAL A 134 12.19 -36.18 -5.09
CA VAL A 134 11.01 -35.55 -4.51
C VAL A 134 11.53 -34.31 -3.77
N GLY A 135 12.06 -33.37 -4.54
CA GLY A 135 12.68 -32.16 -4.06
C GLY A 135 11.54 -31.30 -3.55
N ARG A 136 11.39 -31.25 -2.23
CA ARG A 136 10.52 -30.33 -1.48
C ARG A 136 10.16 -29.13 -2.35
N LEU A 137 8.95 -29.08 -2.88
CA LEU A 137 8.52 -27.99 -3.76
C LEU A 137 8.60 -26.71 -2.93
N GLN A 138 9.65 -25.91 -3.15
CA GLN A 138 9.85 -24.69 -2.38
C GLN A 138 8.68 -23.74 -2.67
N PRO A 139 8.14 -23.07 -1.64
CA PRO A 139 7.10 -22.06 -1.82
C PRO A 139 7.52 -21.04 -2.90
N ILE A 140 6.63 -20.75 -3.83
CA ILE A 140 6.84 -19.85 -4.97
C ILE A 140 7.19 -18.43 -4.48
N THR A 141 6.71 -18.03 -3.30
CA THR A 141 6.99 -16.72 -2.69
C THR A 141 8.34 -16.63 -1.99
N THR A 142 9.19 -17.68 -2.03
CA THR A 142 10.52 -17.66 -1.40
C THR A 142 11.45 -16.61 -2.04
N LYS A 143 11.31 -16.37 -3.35
CA LYS A 143 12.11 -15.40 -4.10
C LYS A 143 11.21 -14.49 -4.92
N LEU A 144 11.31 -13.16 -4.73
CA LEU A 144 10.53 -12.16 -5.49
C LEU A 144 10.58 -12.40 -7.00
N ARG A 145 11.78 -12.64 -7.56
CA ARG A 145 11.94 -12.91 -9.00
C ARG A 145 11.23 -14.18 -9.45
N SER A 146 11.23 -15.22 -8.62
CA SER A 146 10.52 -16.48 -8.90
C SER A 146 9.01 -16.24 -8.90
N THR A 147 8.50 -15.50 -7.91
CA THR A 147 7.09 -15.13 -7.82
C THR A 147 6.64 -14.33 -9.03
N ILE A 148 7.40 -13.32 -9.45
CA ILE A 148 7.09 -12.52 -10.63
C ILE A 148 7.13 -13.37 -11.91
N LYS A 149 8.10 -14.28 -12.03
CA LYS A 149 8.18 -15.22 -13.17
C LYS A 149 6.95 -16.13 -13.20
N HIS A 150 6.54 -16.68 -12.05
CA HIS A 150 5.35 -17.51 -11.91
C HIS A 150 4.07 -16.75 -12.28
N LEU A 151 3.89 -15.55 -11.72
CA LEU A 151 2.75 -14.68 -12.02
C LEU A 151 2.68 -14.35 -13.52
N ARG A 152 3.81 -14.07 -14.16
CA ARG A 152 3.87 -13.79 -15.59
C ARG A 152 3.58 -15.03 -16.45
N ALA A 153 4.02 -16.20 -16.01
CA ALA A 153 3.74 -17.46 -16.70
C ALA A 153 2.25 -17.83 -16.63
N ARG A 154 1.59 -17.61 -15.48
CA ARG A 154 0.17 -17.95 -15.27
C ARG A 154 -0.82 -16.89 -15.79
N ALA A 155 -0.50 -15.61 -15.65
CA ALA A 155 -1.45 -14.52 -15.85
C ALA A 155 -0.96 -13.39 -16.78
N GLY A 156 0.17 -13.60 -17.46
CA GLY A 156 0.72 -12.65 -18.44
C GLY A 156 1.52 -11.49 -17.82
N VAL A 157 1.97 -10.58 -18.67
CA VAL A 157 2.96 -9.54 -18.31
C VAL A 157 2.45 -8.53 -17.27
N TRP A 158 1.14 -8.26 -17.28
CA TRP A 158 0.44 -7.36 -16.36
C TRP A 158 0.00 -8.02 -15.05
N SER A 159 0.37 -9.29 -14.85
CA SER A 159 0.04 -10.05 -13.62
C SER A 159 0.56 -9.41 -12.33
N CYS A 160 1.58 -8.56 -12.42
CA CYS A 160 2.13 -7.81 -11.28
C CYS A 160 1.17 -6.72 -10.77
N PHE A 161 0.27 -6.23 -11.64
CA PHE A 161 -0.73 -5.20 -11.32
C PHE A 161 -2.14 -5.79 -11.14
N ARG A 162 -2.24 -7.08 -10.81
CA ARG A 162 -3.52 -7.75 -10.56
C ARG A 162 -4.27 -7.08 -9.44
N GLY A 163 -5.57 -6.87 -9.62
CA GLY A 163 -6.42 -6.20 -8.64
C GLY A 163 -6.31 -4.68 -8.65
N MET A 164 -5.48 -4.07 -9.49
CA MET A 164 -5.21 -2.62 -9.45
C MET A 164 -6.47 -1.77 -9.61
N GLY A 165 -7.40 -2.17 -10.48
CA GLY A 165 -8.69 -1.46 -10.63
C GLY A 165 -9.53 -1.51 -9.35
N MET A 166 -9.58 -2.67 -8.68
CA MET A 166 -10.29 -2.82 -7.40
C MET A 166 -9.57 -2.07 -6.27
N TYR A 167 -8.24 -2.07 -6.30
CA TYR A 167 -7.42 -1.31 -5.36
C TYR A 167 -7.72 0.19 -5.46
N PHE A 168 -7.69 0.77 -6.66
CA PHE A 168 -8.04 2.17 -6.87
C PHE A 168 -9.48 2.50 -6.50
N ALA A 169 -10.42 1.59 -6.78
CA ALA A 169 -11.81 1.77 -6.38
C ALA A 169 -11.93 1.82 -4.84
N TRP A 170 -11.28 0.88 -4.15
CA TRP A 170 -11.24 0.80 -2.69
C TRP A 170 -10.55 2.01 -2.06
N THR A 171 -9.35 2.38 -2.50
CA THR A 171 -8.61 3.53 -1.96
C THR A 171 -9.28 4.85 -2.30
N GLY A 172 -9.84 4.98 -3.50
CA GLY A 172 -10.62 6.13 -3.93
C GLY A 172 -11.86 6.33 -3.06
N MET A 173 -12.61 5.25 -2.80
CA MET A 173 -13.77 5.30 -1.90
C MET A 173 -13.37 5.62 -0.46
N ARG A 174 -12.28 5.05 0.05
CA ARG A 174 -11.74 5.37 1.39
C ARG A 174 -11.39 6.86 1.51
N GLY A 175 -10.74 7.42 0.50
CA GLY A 175 -10.41 8.85 0.43
C GLY A 175 -11.65 9.73 0.34
N LEU A 176 -12.63 9.34 -0.48
CA LEU A 176 -13.90 10.04 -0.63
C LEU A 176 -14.67 10.09 0.70
N LEU A 177 -14.85 8.95 1.37
CA LEU A 177 -15.52 8.89 2.66
C LEU A 177 -14.78 9.69 3.73
N SER A 178 -13.45 9.64 3.74
CA SER A 178 -12.63 10.43 4.66
C SER A 178 -12.83 11.95 4.48
N ALA A 179 -13.01 12.41 3.23
CA ALA A 179 -13.24 13.82 2.93
C ALA A 179 -14.62 14.33 3.40
N PHE A 180 -15.62 13.45 3.49
CA PHE A 180 -16.95 13.82 3.98
C PHE A 180 -17.08 13.81 5.50
N ILE A 181 -16.13 13.20 6.22
CA ILE A 181 -16.15 13.21 7.69
C ILE A 181 -15.51 14.51 8.20
N PRO A 182 -16.25 15.37 8.93
CA PRO A 182 -15.76 16.69 9.37
C PRO A 182 -14.84 16.57 10.61
N VAL A 183 -13.83 15.72 10.54
CA VAL A 183 -12.85 15.55 11.61
C VAL A 183 -11.60 16.36 11.29
N PRO A 184 -11.20 17.32 12.14
CA PRO A 184 -9.96 18.07 11.95
C PRO A 184 -8.76 17.12 11.82
N THR A 185 -7.85 17.41 10.89
CA THR A 185 -6.61 16.63 10.71
C THR A 185 -5.72 16.66 11.96
N SER A 186 -5.86 17.70 12.78
CA SER A 186 -5.16 17.83 14.06
C SER A 186 -5.75 16.95 15.17
N SER A 187 -6.94 16.39 14.99
CA SER A 187 -7.60 15.53 15.98
C SER A 187 -7.19 14.07 15.76
N PHE A 188 -6.04 13.66 16.30
CA PHE A 188 -5.58 12.27 16.19
C PHE A 188 -6.61 11.25 16.70
N PHE A 189 -7.29 11.57 17.80
CA PHE A 189 -8.36 10.73 18.35
C PHE A 189 -9.58 10.65 17.44
N GLY A 190 -10.02 11.78 16.86
CA GLY A 190 -11.11 11.75 15.88
C GLY A 190 -10.74 11.00 14.60
N GLN A 191 -9.49 11.17 14.15
CA GLN A 191 -8.97 10.49 12.96
C GLN A 191 -8.90 8.98 13.16
N PHE A 192 -8.53 8.51 14.36
CA PHE A 192 -8.59 7.09 14.71
C PHE A 192 -9.98 6.49 14.47
N PHE A 193 -11.04 7.05 15.06
CA PHE A 193 -12.40 6.52 14.89
C PHE A 193 -12.91 6.65 13.47
N ALA A 194 -12.65 7.78 12.81
CA ALA A 194 -13.06 7.99 11.42
C ALA A 194 -12.43 6.94 10.50
N GLN A 195 -11.12 6.72 10.62
CA GLN A 195 -10.40 5.76 9.77
C GLN A 195 -10.81 4.32 10.06
N SER A 196 -10.93 3.94 11.33
CA SER A 196 -11.39 2.59 11.71
C SER A 196 -12.81 2.31 11.22
N LEU A 197 -13.73 3.27 11.33
CA LEU A 197 -15.09 3.13 10.82
C LEU A 197 -15.09 2.93 9.30
N ILE A 198 -14.38 3.77 8.55
CA ILE A 198 -14.29 3.65 7.09
C ILE A 198 -13.70 2.30 6.67
N SER A 199 -12.66 1.84 7.36
CA SER A 199 -12.01 0.57 7.04
C SER A 199 -12.95 -0.62 7.21
N VAL A 200 -13.70 -0.66 8.32
CA VAL A 200 -14.70 -1.70 8.57
C VAL A 200 -15.82 -1.66 7.54
N LEU A 201 -16.29 -0.47 7.16
CA LEU A 201 -17.32 -0.29 6.13
C LEU A 201 -16.84 -0.80 4.76
N LEU A 202 -15.57 -0.60 4.41
CA LEU A 202 -14.99 -1.01 3.13
C LEU A 202 -14.31 -2.39 3.16
N SER A 203 -14.54 -3.18 4.22
CA SER A 203 -13.93 -4.50 4.38
C SER A 203 -14.24 -5.48 3.23
N THR A 204 -15.46 -5.43 2.66
CA THR A 204 -15.83 -6.24 1.49
C THR A 204 -15.08 -5.83 0.22
N TRP A 205 -14.69 -4.57 0.10
CA TRP A 205 -13.92 -4.07 -1.04
C TRP A 205 -12.47 -4.52 -0.94
N GLN A 206 -11.89 -4.42 0.25
CA GLN A 206 -10.57 -4.94 0.54
C GLN A 206 -10.51 -6.46 0.34
N MET A 207 -11.54 -7.20 0.76
CA MET A 207 -11.67 -8.64 0.55
C MET A 207 -11.75 -8.99 -0.95
N ALA A 208 -12.57 -8.28 -1.72
CA ALA A 208 -12.63 -8.46 -3.17
C ALA A 208 -11.27 -8.21 -3.85
N TRP A 209 -10.50 -7.23 -3.38
CA TRP A 209 -9.13 -7.03 -3.85
C TRP A 209 -8.25 -8.24 -3.54
N VAL A 210 -8.30 -8.79 -2.32
CA VAL A 210 -7.56 -10.02 -1.95
C VAL A 210 -7.95 -11.19 -2.86
N HIS A 211 -9.25 -11.41 -3.08
CA HIS A 211 -9.75 -12.46 -3.97
C HIS A 211 -9.17 -12.33 -5.39
N ILE A 212 -9.18 -11.13 -5.98
CA ILE A 212 -8.62 -10.91 -7.31
C ILE A 212 -7.11 -11.21 -7.36
N VAL A 213 -6.39 -10.90 -6.28
CA VAL A 213 -4.95 -11.14 -6.18
C VAL A 213 -4.63 -12.63 -6.12
N ILE A 214 -5.39 -13.42 -5.34
CA ILE A 214 -5.11 -14.84 -5.10
C ILE A 214 -5.71 -15.80 -6.15
N THR A 215 -6.70 -15.39 -6.93
CA THR A 215 -7.33 -16.26 -7.95
C THR A 215 -6.57 -16.29 -9.27
N GLU A 216 -6.85 -17.25 -10.13
CA GLU A 216 -6.46 -17.20 -11.54
C GLU A 216 -7.15 -16.03 -12.30
N PRO A 217 -6.65 -15.62 -13.49
CA PRO A 217 -7.38 -14.68 -14.34
C PRO A 217 -8.79 -15.20 -14.62
N SER A 218 -9.80 -14.36 -14.43
CA SER A 218 -11.20 -14.73 -14.67
C SER A 218 -11.87 -13.71 -15.57
N PRO A 219 -12.81 -14.13 -16.43
CA PRO A 219 -13.52 -13.23 -17.35
C PRO A 219 -14.47 -12.26 -16.60
N LYS A 220 -14.79 -12.52 -15.33
CA LYS A 220 -15.65 -11.66 -14.51
C LYS A 220 -14.98 -10.30 -14.29
N ARG A 221 -15.75 -9.21 -14.46
CA ARG A 221 -15.28 -7.84 -14.16
C ARG A 221 -15.06 -7.68 -12.65
N PHE A 222 -14.17 -6.76 -12.25
CA PHE A 222 -13.80 -6.60 -10.84
C PHE A 222 -14.98 -6.29 -9.91
N TYR A 223 -15.95 -5.47 -10.34
CA TYR A 223 -17.11 -5.09 -9.53
C TYR A 223 -18.11 -6.24 -9.36
N GLN A 224 -18.10 -7.24 -10.24
CA GLN A 224 -18.93 -8.44 -10.12
C GLN A 224 -18.39 -9.40 -9.06
N ARG A 225 -17.17 -9.16 -8.57
CA ARG A 225 -16.52 -9.96 -7.52
C ARG A 225 -16.67 -9.35 -6.13
N ILE A 226 -17.38 -8.22 -6.00
CA ILE A 226 -17.64 -7.59 -4.70
C ILE A 226 -18.63 -8.47 -3.93
N PRO A 227 -18.26 -9.01 -2.75
CA PRO A 227 -19.13 -9.88 -1.99
C PRO A 227 -20.40 -9.17 -1.49
N SER A 228 -21.46 -9.95 -1.30
CA SER A 228 -22.74 -9.45 -0.78
C SER A 228 -22.65 -8.95 0.67
N TRP A 229 -23.62 -8.17 1.11
CA TRP A 229 -23.72 -7.67 2.49
C TRP A 229 -23.68 -8.77 3.57
N ARG A 230 -24.18 -9.98 3.29
CA ARG A 230 -24.10 -11.10 4.25
C ARG A 230 -22.64 -11.48 4.57
N THR A 231 -21.77 -11.33 3.58
CA THR A 231 -20.32 -11.55 3.69
C THR A 231 -19.65 -10.48 4.54
N TRP A 232 -20.16 -9.24 4.52
CA TRP A 232 -19.64 -8.13 5.32
C TRP A 232 -19.61 -8.47 6.81
N ILE A 233 -20.67 -9.06 7.35
CA ILE A 233 -20.74 -9.46 8.77
C ILE A 233 -19.64 -10.47 9.13
N LYS A 234 -19.23 -11.31 8.17
CA LYS A 234 -18.21 -12.33 8.37
C LYS A 234 -16.79 -11.74 8.34
N ILE A 235 -16.51 -10.78 7.45
CA ILE A 235 -15.16 -10.21 7.25
C ILE A 235 -14.90 -8.95 8.08
N ALA A 236 -15.93 -8.18 8.41
CA ALA A 236 -15.82 -6.91 9.14
C ALA A 236 -15.04 -7.01 10.47
N PRO A 237 -15.20 -8.07 11.30
CA PRO A 237 -14.40 -8.22 12.51
C PRO A 237 -12.90 -8.37 12.23
N ALA A 238 -12.51 -9.07 11.16
CA ALA A 238 -11.10 -9.21 10.78
C ALA A 238 -10.52 -7.87 10.29
N ALA A 239 -11.29 -7.12 9.50
CA ALA A 239 -10.90 -5.76 9.07
C ALA A 239 -10.78 -4.80 10.26
N ALA A 240 -11.69 -4.90 11.23
CA ALA A 240 -11.63 -4.13 12.46
C ALA A 240 -10.33 -4.43 13.21
N VAL A 241 -9.97 -5.71 13.40
CA VAL A 241 -8.70 -6.08 14.06
C VAL A 241 -7.49 -5.53 13.31
N GLU A 242 -7.43 -5.70 11.98
CA GLU A 242 -6.33 -5.16 11.17
C GLU A 242 -6.20 -3.64 11.32
N ASP A 243 -7.27 -2.89 11.06
CA ASP A 243 -7.19 -1.43 10.95
C ASP A 243 -7.20 -0.75 12.31
N VAL A 244 -8.00 -1.22 13.28
CA VAL A 244 -8.07 -0.63 14.63
C VAL A 244 -6.75 -0.83 15.36
N MET A 245 -6.16 -2.03 15.34
CA MET A 245 -4.88 -2.25 16.03
C MET A 245 -3.78 -1.37 15.43
N THR A 246 -3.74 -1.29 14.10
CA THR A 246 -2.72 -0.52 13.42
C THR A 246 -2.92 0.99 13.55
N ALA A 247 -4.18 1.46 13.51
CA ALA A 247 -4.53 2.85 13.77
C ALA A 247 -4.23 3.23 15.23
N ALA A 248 -4.57 2.38 16.19
CA ALA A 248 -4.30 2.60 17.62
C ALA A 248 -2.80 2.73 17.89
N ALA A 249 -1.98 1.88 17.26
CA ALA A 249 -0.52 1.89 17.35
C ALA A 249 0.13 3.22 16.95
N PHE A 250 -0.54 4.02 16.12
CA PHE A 250 -0.05 5.32 15.69
C PHE A 250 -0.77 6.48 16.36
N PHE A 251 -2.11 6.51 16.28
CA PHE A 251 -2.91 7.65 16.72
C PHE A 251 -2.94 7.80 18.23
N LEU A 252 -2.87 6.71 19.02
CA LEU A 252 -2.85 6.83 20.47
C LEU A 252 -1.53 7.44 20.97
N PRO A 253 -0.34 6.94 20.56
CA PRO A 253 0.92 7.62 20.90
C PRO A 253 0.99 9.07 20.41
N MET A 254 0.49 9.35 19.20
CA MET A 254 0.44 10.72 18.68
C MET A 254 -0.51 11.62 19.48
N SER A 255 -1.62 11.07 19.99
CA SER A 255 -2.53 11.79 20.88
C SER A 255 -1.85 12.15 22.20
N VAL A 256 -1.11 11.21 22.79
CA VAL A 256 -0.32 11.44 24.02
C VAL A 256 0.77 12.49 23.77
N ALA A 257 1.52 12.37 22.67
CA ALA A 257 2.55 13.34 22.29
C ALA A 257 1.97 14.74 22.08
N LYS A 258 0.79 14.85 21.48
CA LYS A 258 0.09 16.12 21.33
C LYS A 258 -0.34 16.71 22.68
N LEU A 259 -0.93 15.90 23.55
CA LEU A 259 -1.36 16.31 24.90
C LEU A 259 -0.17 16.74 25.76
N ALA A 260 0.99 16.09 25.60
CA ALA A 260 2.25 16.46 26.25
C ALA A 260 2.92 17.72 25.65
N GLY A 261 2.34 18.33 24.60
CA GLY A 261 2.88 19.52 23.95
C GLY A 261 4.05 19.26 23.00
N TRP A 262 4.42 18.00 22.73
CA TRP A 262 5.54 17.65 21.86
C TRP A 262 5.28 17.87 20.37
N VAL A 263 4.01 18.07 20.00
CA VAL A 263 3.53 18.22 18.61
C VAL A 263 3.04 19.66 18.34
N GLN A 264 3.40 20.64 19.17
CA GLN A 264 3.02 22.03 18.93
C GLN A 264 3.77 22.58 17.70
N ILE A 265 3.01 22.90 16.65
CA ILE A 265 3.46 23.68 15.51
C ILE A 265 3.21 25.14 15.88
N ALA A 266 4.24 25.84 16.35
CA ALA A 266 4.15 27.27 16.63
C ALA A 266 3.88 28.00 15.30
N GLN A 267 2.77 28.73 15.21
CA GLN A 267 2.53 29.62 14.07
C GLN A 267 3.34 30.89 14.29
N GLY A 268 4.51 30.97 13.64
CA GLY A 268 5.18 32.24 13.39
C GLY A 268 6.64 32.32 13.83
N ASP A 269 7.53 31.55 13.18
CA ASP A 269 8.82 32.10 12.72
C ASP A 269 9.47 31.17 11.68
N THR A 270 10.06 31.71 10.62
CA THR A 270 10.44 30.95 9.42
C THR A 270 11.65 30.03 9.65
N ARG A 271 12.45 30.35 10.67
CA ARG A 271 13.67 29.61 11.07
C ARG A 271 13.40 28.57 12.17
N GLU A 272 12.32 28.75 12.93
CA GLU A 272 11.85 27.77 13.92
C GLU A 272 11.16 26.57 13.25
N ASP A 273 10.57 26.77 12.06
CA ASP A 273 9.82 25.75 11.31
C ASP A 273 10.60 24.47 10.99
N VAL A 274 11.90 24.56 10.66
CA VAL A 274 12.72 23.37 10.35
C VAL A 274 12.99 22.55 11.62
N THR A 275 13.21 23.22 12.75
CA THR A 275 13.41 22.56 14.05
C THR A 275 12.12 21.89 14.51
N HIS A 276 10.96 22.51 14.31
CA HIS A 276 9.66 21.90 14.58
C HIS A 276 9.40 20.68 13.68
N PHE A 277 9.82 20.74 12.40
CA PHE A 277 9.72 19.61 11.48
C PHE A 277 10.55 18.40 11.94
N TYR A 278 11.82 18.60 12.31
CA TYR A 278 12.66 17.52 12.82
C TYR A 278 12.15 16.95 14.15
N LYS A 279 11.66 17.80 15.05
CA LYS A 279 11.01 17.37 16.29
C LYS A 279 9.77 16.53 16.01
N PHE A 280 8.91 16.97 15.10
CA PHE A 280 7.74 16.21 14.67
C PHE A 280 8.13 14.87 14.06
N LEU A 281 9.15 14.85 13.19
CA LEU A 281 9.65 13.61 12.58
C LEU A 281 10.19 12.64 13.64
N ALA A 282 10.98 13.13 14.59
CA ALA A 282 11.51 12.32 15.69
C ALA A 282 10.39 11.74 16.57
N VAL A 283 9.39 12.56 16.91
CA VAL A 283 8.25 12.15 17.75
C VAL A 283 7.32 11.16 17.02
N SER A 284 7.17 11.29 15.69
CA SER A 284 6.31 10.42 14.89
C SER A 284 6.99 9.13 14.42
N ALA A 285 8.33 9.06 14.44
CA ALA A 285 9.07 7.88 14.02
C ALA A 285 8.73 6.63 14.86
N LEU A 286 8.70 6.76 16.19
CA LEU A 286 8.42 5.63 17.09
C LEU A 286 6.97 5.09 16.90
N PRO A 287 5.91 5.92 16.91
CA PRO A 287 4.56 5.48 16.57
C PRO A 287 4.44 4.85 15.18
N ALA A 288 5.18 5.37 14.19
CA ALA A 288 5.20 4.79 12.84
C ALA A 288 5.80 3.38 12.84
N VAL A 289 6.95 3.18 13.49
CA VAL A 289 7.58 1.85 13.60
C VAL A 289 6.66 0.88 14.35
N LEU A 290 6.03 1.31 15.44
CA LEU A 290 5.08 0.49 16.19
C LEU A 290 3.87 0.09 15.33
N SER A 291 3.35 1.03 14.55
CA SER A 291 2.25 0.78 13.60
C SER A 291 2.64 -0.24 12.54
N ILE A 292 3.84 -0.14 11.97
CA ILE A 292 4.37 -1.11 11.00
C ILE A 292 4.49 -2.50 11.62
N MET A 293 4.99 -2.61 12.86
CA MET A 293 5.11 -3.90 13.55
C MET A 293 3.76 -4.55 13.81
N ILE A 294 2.74 -3.76 14.16
CA ILE A 294 1.38 -4.23 14.44
C ILE A 294 0.58 -4.51 13.16
N SER A 295 0.89 -3.81 12.06
CA SER A 295 0.21 -4.03 10.78
C SER A 295 0.50 -5.39 10.19
N ILE A 296 1.71 -5.93 10.41
CA ILE A 296 2.13 -7.26 9.93
C ILE A 296 1.15 -8.37 10.36
N PRO A 297 0.92 -8.63 11.67
CA PRO A 297 -0.02 -9.65 12.09
C PRO A 297 -1.47 -9.32 11.69
N GLY A 298 -1.88 -8.05 11.75
CA GLY A 298 -3.22 -7.63 11.35
C GLY A 298 -3.53 -7.96 9.88
N ARG A 299 -2.58 -7.63 8.99
CA ARG A 299 -2.67 -7.89 7.54
C ARG A 299 -2.76 -9.38 7.24
N VAL A 300 -1.90 -10.17 7.88
CA VAL A 300 -1.88 -11.63 7.70
C VAL A 300 -3.22 -12.25 8.12
N ILE A 301 -3.76 -11.84 9.28
CA ILE A 301 -5.06 -12.31 9.77
C ILE A 301 -6.16 -11.97 8.77
N PHE A 302 -6.25 -10.70 8.33
CA PHE A 302 -7.26 -10.29 7.37
C PHE A 302 -7.18 -11.07 6.07
N VAL A 303 -5.98 -11.18 5.50
CA VAL A 303 -5.74 -11.86 4.22
C VAL A 303 -6.12 -13.34 4.31
N ARG A 304 -5.75 -14.04 5.39
CA ARG A 304 -6.09 -15.46 5.57
C ARG A 304 -7.58 -15.68 5.81
N VAL A 305 -8.24 -14.80 6.57
CA VAL A 305 -9.71 -14.83 6.71
C VAL A 305 -10.39 -14.58 5.37
N ALA A 306 -9.96 -13.56 4.61
CA ALA A 306 -10.48 -13.29 3.27
C ALA A 306 -10.27 -14.47 2.30
N ALA A 307 -9.09 -15.10 2.33
CA ALA A 307 -8.75 -16.25 1.50
C ALA A 307 -9.59 -17.50 1.85
N SER A 308 -9.93 -17.71 3.13
CA SER A 308 -10.83 -18.80 3.54
C SER A 308 -12.27 -18.64 3.04
N MET A 309 -12.64 -17.41 2.69
CA MET A 309 -13.96 -17.05 2.18
C MET A 309 -13.98 -16.95 0.64
N LEU A 310 -12.94 -17.45 -0.03
CA LEU A 310 -12.89 -17.53 -1.48
C LEU A 310 -13.92 -18.55 -1.97
N PRO A 311 -14.76 -18.23 -2.97
CA PRO A 311 -15.71 -19.18 -3.53
C PRO A 311 -15.01 -20.43 -4.08
N GLU A 312 -15.65 -21.59 -3.95
CA GLU A 312 -15.05 -22.87 -4.32
C GLU A 312 -14.76 -22.95 -5.84
N GLU A 313 -15.56 -22.26 -6.64
CA GLU A 313 -15.46 -22.20 -8.10
C GLU A 313 -14.26 -21.41 -8.63
N ASP A 314 -13.62 -20.56 -7.82
CA ASP A 314 -12.53 -19.71 -8.28
C ASP A 314 -11.17 -20.39 -8.00
N GLU A 315 -10.44 -20.80 -9.03
CA GLU A 315 -9.11 -21.43 -8.91
C GLU A 315 -8.04 -20.45 -8.39
N THR A 316 -7.05 -20.97 -7.65
CA THR A 316 -6.02 -20.16 -6.96
C THR A 316 -4.70 -20.14 -7.74
N ILE A 317 -4.07 -18.97 -7.86
CA ILE A 317 -2.81 -18.80 -8.60
C ILE A 317 -1.58 -19.39 -7.90
N VAL A 318 -1.67 -19.52 -6.57
CA VAL A 318 -0.67 -20.14 -5.70
C VAL A 318 -1.39 -21.20 -4.88
N PRO A 319 -0.82 -22.41 -4.72
CA PRO A 319 -1.42 -23.44 -3.90
C PRO A 319 -1.48 -22.97 -2.44
N PHE A 320 -2.68 -23.00 -1.88
CA PHE A 320 -2.88 -22.85 -0.45
C PHE A 320 -4.02 -23.72 0.05
N ASP A 321 -3.92 -24.16 1.29
CA ASP A 321 -4.97 -24.92 1.95
C ASP A 321 -6.16 -24.03 2.31
N ARG A 322 -7.28 -24.19 1.58
CA ARG A 322 -8.53 -23.47 1.83
C ARG A 322 -9.17 -23.84 3.18
N SER A 323 -8.89 -25.04 3.69
CA SER A 323 -9.40 -25.51 4.99
C SER A 323 -8.55 -25.01 6.17
N PHE A 324 -7.34 -24.51 5.91
CA PHE A 324 -6.34 -24.09 6.90
C PHE A 324 -6.14 -25.13 8.03
N GLY A 325 -5.95 -26.39 7.66
CA GLY A 325 -5.78 -27.53 8.53
C GLY A 325 -7.10 -28.10 9.04
N GLY A 326 -8.15 -28.07 8.23
CA GLY A 326 -9.49 -28.57 8.59
C GLY A 326 -10.28 -27.68 9.55
N LYS A 327 -9.87 -26.41 9.73
CA LYS A 327 -10.51 -25.45 10.63
C LYS A 327 -11.65 -24.67 9.97
N VAL A 328 -11.71 -24.69 8.65
CA VAL A 328 -12.80 -24.08 7.89
C VAL A 328 -13.76 -25.17 7.42
N ASN A 329 -14.94 -25.23 8.03
CA ASN A 329 -16.04 -26.05 7.52
C ASN A 329 -16.81 -25.25 6.45
N PRO A 330 -16.99 -25.79 5.24
CA PRO A 330 -17.72 -25.10 4.17
C PRO A 330 -19.18 -24.84 4.57
N GLU A 331 -19.77 -23.78 4.04
CA GLU A 331 -21.17 -23.40 4.35
C GLU A 331 -22.16 -24.49 3.89
N ILE A 332 -21.78 -25.25 2.87
CA ILE A 332 -22.58 -26.35 2.29
C ILE A 332 -22.85 -27.46 3.32
N VAL A 333 -21.94 -27.67 4.29
CA VAL A 333 -22.10 -28.64 5.39
C VAL A 333 -22.56 -27.98 6.71
N GLY A 334 -23.04 -26.73 6.66
CA GLY A 334 -23.50 -25.98 7.84
C GLY A 334 -22.39 -25.28 8.64
N GLY A 335 -21.18 -25.17 8.09
CA GLY A 335 -20.04 -24.47 8.71
C GLY A 335 -20.08 -22.95 8.55
N SER A 336 -19.17 -22.25 9.24
CA SER A 336 -19.07 -20.78 9.18
C SER A 336 -18.59 -20.25 7.82
N GLY A 337 -17.94 -21.09 6.99
CA GLY A 337 -17.34 -20.68 5.71
C GLY A 337 -16.15 -19.72 5.83
N LYS A 338 -15.56 -19.59 7.03
CA LYS A 338 -14.38 -18.77 7.29
C LYS A 338 -13.55 -19.34 8.44
N ILE A 339 -12.26 -19.02 8.45
CA ILE A 339 -11.39 -19.28 9.61
C ILE A 339 -11.61 -18.22 10.70
N GLY A 340 -11.50 -18.62 11.97
CA GLY A 340 -11.51 -17.68 13.09
C GLY A 340 -10.29 -16.75 13.07
N ILE A 341 -10.43 -15.51 13.58
CA ILE A 341 -9.35 -14.50 13.62
C ILE A 341 -8.10 -15.04 14.33
N MET A 342 -8.28 -15.65 15.51
CA MET A 342 -7.17 -16.21 16.29
C MET A 342 -6.57 -17.45 15.61
N GLU A 343 -7.42 -18.27 14.99
CA GLU A 343 -6.99 -19.45 14.26
C GLU A 343 -6.20 -19.10 13.01
N ALA A 344 -6.55 -18.00 12.33
CA ALA A 344 -5.82 -17.50 11.16
C ALA A 344 -4.36 -17.17 11.50
N TRP A 345 -4.11 -16.59 12.68
CA TRP A 345 -2.75 -16.34 13.15
C TRP A 345 -2.03 -17.62 13.63
N ASN A 346 -2.73 -18.47 14.38
CA ASN A 346 -2.14 -19.69 14.94
C ASN A 346 -1.79 -20.73 13.87
N THR A 347 -2.54 -20.78 12.76
CA THR A 347 -2.25 -21.66 11.61
C THR A 347 -1.15 -21.13 10.68
N PHE A 348 -0.68 -19.90 10.89
CA PHE A 348 0.43 -19.35 10.13
C PHE A 348 1.73 -19.87 10.71
N ASP A 349 2.36 -20.84 10.05
CA ASP A 349 3.57 -21.49 10.50
C ASP A 349 4.79 -20.54 10.51
N TRP A 350 5.81 -20.90 11.28
CA TRP A 350 7.00 -20.06 11.43
C TRP A 350 7.75 -19.82 10.11
N ALA A 351 7.82 -20.82 9.23
CA ALA A 351 8.51 -20.67 7.96
C ALA A 351 7.76 -19.69 7.03
N ALA A 352 6.42 -19.74 6.99
CA ALA A 352 5.63 -18.76 6.27
C ALA A 352 5.72 -17.35 6.88
N ARG A 353 5.75 -17.21 8.23
CA ARG A 353 6.02 -15.93 8.91
C ARG A 353 7.33 -15.31 8.46
N VAL A 354 8.41 -16.08 8.50
CA VAL A 354 9.74 -15.62 8.09
C VAL A 354 9.74 -15.23 6.61
N ARG A 355 9.06 -16.00 5.75
CA ARG A 355 8.96 -15.71 4.31
C ARG A 355 8.20 -14.40 4.06
N TYR A 356 7.06 -14.20 4.72
CA TYR A 356 6.28 -12.97 4.64
C TYR A 356 7.08 -11.75 5.11
N VAL A 357 7.71 -11.82 6.29
CA VAL A 357 8.53 -10.72 6.81
C VAL A 357 9.72 -10.43 5.90
N LYS A 358 10.33 -11.44 5.28
CA LYS A 358 11.39 -11.24 4.27
C LYS A 358 10.89 -10.53 3.02
N VAL A 359 9.65 -10.78 2.57
CA VAL A 359 9.05 -10.04 1.45
C VAL A 359 8.89 -8.57 1.84
N ILE A 360 8.27 -8.29 2.99
CA ILE A 360 8.08 -6.92 3.49
C ILE A 360 9.42 -6.18 3.66
N GLY A 361 10.41 -6.81 4.30
CA GLY A 361 11.73 -6.21 4.51
C GLY A 361 12.47 -5.92 3.20
N LYS A 362 12.33 -6.79 2.17
CA LYS A 362 12.90 -6.52 0.84
C LYS A 362 12.21 -5.36 0.14
N THR A 363 10.88 -5.27 0.25
CA THR A 363 10.13 -4.13 -0.29
C THR A 363 10.60 -2.83 0.32
N MET A 364 10.67 -2.74 1.66
CA MET A 364 11.16 -1.56 2.38
C MET A 364 12.59 -1.17 1.95
N ALA A 365 13.48 -2.14 1.76
CA ALA A 365 14.84 -1.86 1.32
C ALA A 365 14.89 -1.27 -0.10
N ILE A 366 14.04 -1.76 -1.01
CA ILE A 366 13.92 -1.21 -2.37
C ILE A 366 13.35 0.22 -2.33
N GLU A 367 12.30 0.44 -1.54
CA GLU A 367 11.70 1.77 -1.37
C GLU A 367 12.68 2.77 -0.76
N ALA A 368 13.42 2.39 0.27
CA ALA A 368 14.45 3.22 0.87
C ALA A 368 15.53 3.61 -0.15
N GLY A 369 15.97 2.65 -0.98
CA GLY A 369 16.90 2.91 -2.08
C GLY A 369 16.33 3.90 -3.10
N LEU A 370 15.07 3.73 -3.50
CA LEU A 370 14.38 4.65 -4.41
C LEU A 370 14.20 6.05 -3.81
N ALA A 371 13.91 6.14 -2.51
CA ALA A 371 13.78 7.41 -1.81
C ALA A 371 15.12 8.18 -1.80
N VAL A 372 16.24 7.50 -1.55
CA VAL A 372 17.59 8.10 -1.63
C VAL A 372 17.86 8.62 -3.04
N VAL A 373 17.56 7.83 -4.07
CA VAL A 373 17.70 8.25 -5.48
C VAL A 373 16.81 9.47 -5.77
N ALA A 374 15.57 9.48 -5.30
CA ALA A 374 14.66 10.61 -5.49
C ALA A 374 15.20 11.89 -4.86
N VAL A 375 15.72 11.81 -3.63
CA VAL A 375 16.34 12.95 -2.93
C VAL A 375 17.55 13.48 -3.69
N ILE A 376 18.42 12.59 -4.19
CA ILE A 376 19.59 12.99 -4.97
C ILE A 376 19.18 13.69 -6.28
N LEU A 377 18.22 13.11 -7.02
CA LEU A 377 17.77 13.67 -8.30
C LEU A 377 17.08 15.03 -8.13
N VAL A 378 16.13 15.12 -7.20
CA VAL A 378 15.39 16.35 -6.93
C VAL A 378 16.31 17.41 -6.32
N GLY A 379 17.18 17.02 -5.38
CA GLY A 379 18.18 17.91 -4.79
C GLY A 379 19.14 18.48 -5.84
N GLY A 380 19.62 17.63 -6.75
CA GLY A 380 20.45 18.05 -7.87
C GLY A 380 19.74 19.04 -8.80
N GLN A 381 18.46 18.80 -9.13
CA GLN A 381 17.65 19.72 -9.92
C GLN A 381 17.49 21.07 -9.23
N VAL A 382 17.23 21.09 -7.92
CA VAL A 382 17.11 22.33 -7.13
C VAL A 382 18.44 23.10 -7.11
N ILE A 383 19.57 22.44 -6.91
CA ILE A 383 20.90 23.07 -6.92
C ILE A 383 21.19 23.66 -8.31
N LEU A 384 20.89 22.94 -9.39
CA LEU A 384 21.08 23.42 -10.77
C LEU A 384 20.21 24.64 -11.09
N MET A 385 18.98 24.67 -10.56
CA MET A 385 18.10 25.84 -10.68
C MET A 385 18.68 27.03 -9.91
N ALA A 386 19.23 26.81 -8.71
CA ALA A 386 19.87 27.86 -7.92
C ALA A 386 21.15 28.40 -8.56
N SER A 387 22.05 27.54 -9.05
CA SER A 387 23.32 27.95 -9.66
C SER A 387 23.12 28.74 -10.95
N LYS A 388 22.09 28.41 -11.73
CA LYS A 388 21.73 29.16 -12.94
C LYS A 388 21.17 30.56 -12.62
N SER A 389 20.62 30.74 -11.41
CA SER A 389 20.14 32.03 -10.92
C SER A 389 21.27 32.94 -10.43
N GLU A 390 22.37 32.39 -9.89
CA GLU A 390 23.49 33.16 -9.32
C GLU A 390 24.55 33.58 -10.34
N SER A 391 24.64 32.90 -11.49
CA SER A 391 25.62 33.19 -12.55
C SER A 391 25.27 34.44 -13.40
N LYS A 392 24.31 35.27 -12.97
CA LYS A 392 23.83 36.47 -13.67
C LYS A 392 23.50 37.56 -12.66
#